data_AF-A0A0J6IZB9-F1
#
_entry.id   AF-A0A0J6IZB9-F1
#
_cell.length_a   1.000
_cell.length_b   1.000
_cell.length_c   1.000
_cell.angle_alpha   90.00
_cell.angle_beta   90.00
_cell.angle_gamma   90.00
#
_symmetry.space_group_name_H-M   'P 1'
#
loop_
_entity.id
_entity.type
_entity.pdbx_description
1 polymer ?
#
loop_
_entity_poly.entity_id
_entity_poly.type
_entity_poly.pdbx_seq_one_letter_code
_entity_poly.pdbx_strand_id
1 'polypeptide(L)' 'MSGLYWLIAAVIAALLCLAFRRKRVADRIERFGIHQDAIRFADSMSRRGFDCFISHNGMEWEQWEVRCYRRGR' A
#
# COMPACT_ATOMS: atom_id res chain seq x y z
N MET A 1 -16.92 24.10 29.38
CA MET A 1 -16.39 24.14 28.00
C MET A 1 -15.47 22.96 27.65
N SER A 2 -15.32 21.93 28.49
CA SER A 2 -14.31 20.87 28.32
C SER A 2 -14.81 19.57 27.68
N GLY A 3 -16.05 19.13 27.94
CA GLY A 3 -16.55 17.82 27.46
C GLY A 3 -16.78 17.72 25.95
N LEU A 4 -17.12 18.82 25.30
CA LEU A 4 -17.43 18.84 23.86
C LEU A 4 -16.17 18.67 23.00
N TYR A 5 -15.02 19.18 23.46
CA TYR A 5 -13.73 18.99 22.79
C TYR A 5 -13.24 17.54 22.87
N TRP A 6 -13.46 16.85 23.98
CA TRP A 6 -13.10 15.44 24.12
C TRP A 6 -13.90 14.54 23.18
N LEU A 7 -15.20 14.84 23.00
CA LEU A 7 -16.03 14.16 22.00
C LEU A 7 -15.53 14.40 20.57
N ILE A 8 -15.22 15.64 20.21
CA ILE A 8 -14.68 15.96 18.88
C ILE A 8 -13.34 15.25 18.64
N ALA A 9 -12.45 15.26 19.63
CA ALA A 9 -11.16 14.56 19.53
C ALA A 9 -11.33 13.05 19.34
N ALA A 10 -12.26 12.43 20.06
CA ALA A 10 -12.58 11.02 19.91
C ALA A 10 -13.14 10.68 18.51
N VAL A 11 -14.01 11.53 17.98
CA VAL A 11 -14.57 11.38 16.62
C VAL A 11 -13.48 11.52 15.56
N ILE A 12 -12.61 12.52 15.67
CA ILE A 12 -11.49 12.72 14.74
C ILE A 12 -10.53 11.52 14.79
N ALA A 13 -10.18 11.03 15.99
CA ALA A 13 -9.35 9.84 16.14
C ALA A 13 -9.99 8.60 15.48
N ALA A 14 -11.30 8.39 15.69
CA ALA A 14 -12.02 7.29 15.07
C ALA A 14 -12.06 7.40 13.53
N LEU A 15 -12.27 8.61 13.00
CA LEU A 15 -12.24 8.87 11.56
C LEU A 15 -10.85 8.62 10.96
N LEU A 16 -9.79 9.05 11.65
CA LEU A 16 -8.41 8.76 11.24
C LEU A 16 -8.15 7.25 11.26
N CYS A 17 -8.51 6.53 12.31
CA CYS A 17 -8.37 5.07 12.36
C CYS A 17 -9.12 4.37 11.23
N LEU A 18 -10.32 4.83 10.88
CA LEU A 18 -11.09 4.32 9.74
C LEU A 18 -10.41 4.63 8.40
N ALA A 19 -9.88 5.84 8.23
CA ALA A 19 -9.15 6.23 7.03
C ALA A 19 -7.86 5.43 6.86
N PHE A 20 -7.09 5.22 7.94
CA PHE A 20 -5.89 4.38 7.93
C PHE A 20 -6.20 2.90 7.70
N ARG A 21 -7.31 2.36 8.26
CA ARG A 21 -7.78 1.00 7.95
C ARG A 21 -8.20 0.83 6.49
N ARG A 22 -8.79 1.87 5.88
CA ARG A 22 -9.23 1.83 4.48
C ARG A 22 -8.09 1.98 3.49
N LYS A 23 -6.97 2.59 3.90
CA LYS A 23 -5.76 2.63 3.08
C LYS A 23 -5.23 1.20 2.99
N ARG A 24 -5.61 0.50 1.92
CA ARG A 24 -5.08 -0.83 1.59
C ARG A 24 -3.57 -0.69 1.47
N VAL A 25 -2.86 -1.04 2.54
CA VAL A 25 -1.43 -1.31 2.48
C VAL A 25 -1.29 -2.46 1.49
N ALA A 26 -0.42 -2.32 0.50
CA ALA A 26 -0.18 -3.41 -0.45
C ALA A 26 0.16 -4.68 0.35
N ASP A 27 -0.50 -5.79 0.04
CA ASP A 27 -0.28 -7.07 0.73
C ASP A 27 1.18 -7.51 0.62
N ARG A 28 1.84 -7.15 -0.48
CA ARG A 28 3.28 -7.34 -0.68
C ARG A 28 3.90 -6.14 -1.37
N ILE A 29 5.09 -5.77 -0.91
CA ILE A 29 5.94 -4.75 -1.52
C ILE A 29 7.34 -5.37 -1.65
N GLU A 30 7.85 -5.42 -2.87
CA GLU A 30 9.21 -5.93 -3.16
C GLU A 30 9.96 -4.92 -4.01
N ARG A 31 11.29 -4.85 -3.83
CA ARG A 31 12.16 -3.92 -4.55
C ARG A 31 13.19 -4.68 -5.38
N PHE A 32 13.43 -4.20 -6.58
CA PHE A 32 14.33 -4.81 -7.55
C PHE A 32 15.26 -3.76 -8.14
N GLY A 33 16.54 -4.11 -8.34
CA GLY A 33 17.48 -3.25 -9.06
C GLY A 33 17.25 -3.26 -10.58
N ILE A 34 16.58 -4.28 -11.12
CA ILE A 34 16.38 -4.48 -12.56
C ILE A 34 14.89 -4.53 -12.87
N HIS A 35 14.47 -3.77 -13.89
CA HIS A 35 13.07 -3.69 -14.32
C HIS A 35 12.49 -5.05 -14.72
N GLN A 36 13.30 -5.88 -15.39
CA GLN A 36 12.88 -7.20 -15.86
C GLN A 36 12.57 -8.18 -14.72
N ASP A 37 13.22 -8.03 -13.57
CA ASP A 37 12.93 -8.85 -12.39
C ASP A 37 11.63 -8.40 -11.72
N ALA A 38 11.38 -7.08 -11.68
CA ALA A 38 10.11 -6.53 -11.23
C ALA A 38 8.92 -7.04 -12.07
N ILE A 39 9.07 -7.10 -13.40
CA ILE A 39 8.06 -7.67 -14.30
C ILE A 39 7.85 -9.16 -14.03
N ARG A 40 8.93 -9.96 -13.93
CA ARG A 40 8.82 -11.40 -13.67
C ARG A 40 8.12 -11.68 -12.34
N PHE A 41 8.44 -10.92 -11.31
CA PHE A 41 7.77 -11.01 -10.02
C PHE A 41 6.28 -10.66 -10.12
N ALA A 42 5.95 -9.54 -10.77
CA ALA A 42 4.56 -9.10 -10.96
C ALA A 42 3.72 -10.15 -11.72
N ASP A 43 4.24 -10.76 -12.79
CA ASP A 43 3.54 -11.82 -13.53
C ASP A 43 3.31 -13.07 -12.66
N SER A 44 4.32 -13.46 -11.88
CA SER A 44 4.20 -14.60 -10.97
C SER A 44 3.11 -14.40 -9.91
N MET A 45 2.94 -13.16 -9.44
CA MET A 45 1.95 -12.78 -8.44
C MET A 45 0.56 -12.59 -9.06
N SER A 46 0.48 -12.10 -10.30
CA SER A 46 -0.76 -12.05 -11.09
C SER A 46 -1.42 -13.43 -11.21
N ARG A 47 -0.62 -14.46 -11.53
CA ARG A 47 -1.08 -15.86 -11.60
C ARG A 47 -1.56 -16.41 -10.25
N ARG A 48 -1.14 -15.82 -9.14
CA ARG A 48 -1.57 -16.17 -7.78
C ARG A 48 -2.79 -15.38 -7.31
N GLY A 49 -3.39 -14.56 -8.17
CA GLY A 49 -4.58 -13.77 -7.86
C GLY A 49 -4.27 -12.44 -7.16
N PHE A 50 -3.14 -11.81 -7.49
CA PHE A 50 -2.82 -10.46 -7.03
C PHE A 50 -2.82 -9.47 -8.19
N ASP A 51 -3.26 -8.24 -7.94
CA ASP A 51 -3.08 -7.11 -8.83
C ASP A 51 -1.81 -6.37 -8.44
N CYS A 52 -0.79 -6.40 -9.31
CA CYS A 52 0.53 -5.81 -9.04
C CYS A 52 0.78 -4.55 -9.86
N PHE A 53 1.36 -3.54 -9.23
CA PHE A 53 1.75 -2.26 -9.82
C PHE A 53 3.24 -2.06 -9.66
N ILE A 54 3.92 -1.73 -10.76
CA ILE A 54 5.36 -1.45 -10.77
C ILE A 54 5.56 0.06 -10.79
N SER A 55 6.36 0.58 -9.87
CA SER A 55 6.72 1.99 -9.78
C SER A 55 8.23 2.14 -9.69
N HIS A 56 8.78 3.18 -10.32
CA HIS A 56 10.19 3.53 -10.19
C HIS A 56 10.36 4.56 -9.08
N ASN A 57 11.15 4.25 -8.04
CA ASN A 57 11.42 5.17 -6.94
C ASN A 57 12.73 5.92 -7.22
N GLY A 58 12.63 7.09 -7.85
CA GLY A 58 13.79 7.87 -8.30
C GLY A 58 14.54 8.66 -7.22
N MET A 59 14.25 8.44 -5.92
CA MET A 59 14.74 9.32 -4.85
C MET A 59 15.99 8.83 -4.12
N GLU A 60 16.42 7.57 -4.29
CA GLU A 60 17.55 7.11 -3.49
C GLU A 60 18.47 6.16 -4.27
N TRP A 61 17.96 5.10 -4.87
CA TRP A 61 18.74 4.10 -5.61
C TRP A 61 17.81 3.70 -6.76
N GLU A 62 18.27 3.62 -8.01
CA GLU A 62 17.46 3.23 -9.18
C GLU A 62 16.79 1.87 -8.96
N GLN A 63 15.64 1.88 -8.28
CA GLN A 63 14.99 0.69 -7.78
C GLN A 63 13.54 0.70 -8.22
N TRP A 64 13.15 -0.43 -8.77
CA TRP A 64 11.80 -0.75 -9.15
C TRP A 64 11.08 -1.34 -7.94
N GLU A 65 10.02 -0.69 -7.50
CA GLU A 65 9.16 -1.18 -6.44
C GLU A 65 7.91 -1.81 -7.05
N VAL A 66 7.64 -3.07 -6.70
CA VAL A 66 6.41 -3.77 -7.07
C VAL A 66 5.49 -3.85 -5.88
N ARG A 67 4.29 -3.28 -6.01
CA ARG A 67 3.22 -3.33 -5.01
C ARG A 67 2.12 -4.25 -5.47
N CYS A 68 1.88 -5.33 -4.75
CA CYS A 68 0.83 -6.29 -5.07
C CYS A 68 -0.32 -6.24 -4.06
N TYR A 69 -1.54 -6.23 -4.57
CA TYR A 69 -2.79 -6.23 -3.82
C TYR A 69 -3.52 -7.53 -4.08
N ARG A 70 -4.01 -8.20 -3.04
CA ARG A 70 -4.79 -9.42 -3.23
C ARG A 70 -6.10 -9.06 -3.93
N ARG A 71 -6.40 -9.76 -5.03
CA ARG A 71 -7.68 -9.61 -5.74
C ARG A 71 -8.75 -10.16 -4.79
N GLY A 72 -9.52 -9.25 -4.19
CA GLY A 72 -10.59 -9.60 -3.26
C GLY A 72 -11.61 -10.49 -3.96
N ARG A 73 -12.03 -11.57 -3.30
CA ARG A 73 -13.28 -12.23 -3.66
C ARG A 73 -14.45 -11.31 -3.35
#